data_AF-W1X3H0-F1
#
_entry.id   AF-W1X3H0-F1
#
_cell.length_a   1.000
_cell.length_b   1.000
_cell.length_c   1.000
_cell.angle_alpha   90.00
_cell.angle_beta   90.00
_cell.angle_gamma   90.00
#
_symmetry.space_group_name_H-M   'P 1'
#
loop_
_entity.id
_entity.type
_entity.pdbx_description
1 polymer ?
#
loop_
_entity_poly.entity_id
_entity_poly.type
_entity_poly.pdbx_seq_one_letter_code
_entity_poly.pdbx_strand_id
1 'polypeptide(L)' 'MSKQLAPFHFDIVGSFLRPAELKEAREAFTKGNITKEELTAVEDRLI' A
#
# COMPACT_ATOMS: atom_id res chain seq x y z
N MET A 1 15.42 9.83 34.50
CA MET A 1 14.31 10.18 33.60
C MET A 1 13.74 8.89 33.02
N SER A 2 12.74 8.32 33.68
CA SER A 2 12.06 7.10 33.24
C SER A 2 11.23 7.42 31.99
N LYS A 3 11.65 6.90 30.84
CA LYS A 3 10.91 6.99 29.57
C LYS A 3 9.66 6.11 29.73
N GLN A 4 8.54 6.70 30.13
CA GLN A 4 7.25 6.02 30.20
C GLN A 4 6.82 5.63 28.78
N LEU A 5 7.19 4.44 28.33
CA LEU A 5 6.56 3.81 27.17
C LEU A 5 5.24 3.21 27.66
N ALA A 6 4.12 3.81 27.26
CA ALA A 6 2.80 3.30 27.60
C ALA A 6 2.68 1.80 27.22
N PRO A 7 2.10 0.94 28.08
CA PRO A 7 2.17 -0.52 27.93
C PRO A 7 1.25 -1.11 26.85
N PHE A 8 0.66 -0.28 25.98
CA PHE A 8 -0.29 -0.71 24.96
C PHE A 8 0.21 -0.30 23.57
N HIS A 9 1.05 -1.15 22.98
CA HIS A 9 1.42 -1.06 21.56
C HIS A 9 0.39 -1.86 20.76
N PHE A 10 -0.32 -1.19 19.86
CA PHE A 10 -1.14 -1.85 18.85
C PHE A 10 -0.34 -1.88 17.55
N ASP A 11 0.33 -3.00 17.31
CA ASP A 11 0.97 -3.27 16.03
C ASP A 11 -0.14 -3.66 15.04
N ILE A 12 -0.38 -2.80 14.03
CA ILE A 12 -1.33 -3.09 12.97
C ILE A 12 -0.70 -4.18 12.09
N VAL A 13 -1.20 -5.41 12.20
CA VAL A 13 -0.76 -6.53 11.37
C VAL A 13 -1.57 -6.55 10.08
N GLY A 14 -0.90 -6.32 8.95
CA GLY A 14 -1.48 -6.39 7.60
C GLY A 14 -1.13 -5.17 6.75
N SER A 15 -1.19 -5.32 5.43
CA SER A 15 -1.13 -4.14 4.56
C SER A 15 -2.34 -3.26 4.86
N PHE A 16 -2.12 -1.97 5.12
CA PHE A 16 -3.19 -0.98 5.14
C PHE A 16 -4.06 -1.10 3.89
N LEU A 17 -5.32 -0.64 3.97
CA LEU A 17 -6.24 -0.62 2.84
C LEU A 17 -5.51 -0.07 1.61
N ARG A 18 -5.24 -0.94 0.62
CA ARG A 18 -4.58 -0.51 -0.61
C ARG A 18 -5.44 0.58 -1.26
N PRO A 19 -4.85 1.68 -1.73
CA PRO A 19 -5.59 2.75 -2.38
C PRO A 19 -6.41 2.21 -3.55
N ALA A 20 -7.58 2.82 -3.78
CA ALA A 20 -8.45 2.46 -4.89
C ALA A 20 -7.71 2.52 -6.24
N GLU A 21 -6.82 3.50 -6.40
CA GLU A 21 -5.95 3.67 -7.58
C GLU A 21 -5.08 2.44 -7.87
N LEU A 22 -4.53 1.78 -6.83
CA LEU A 22 -3.70 0.58 -7.00
C LEU A 22 -4.55 -0.63 -7.42
N LYS A 23 -5.80 -0.70 -6.95
CA LYS A 23 -6.75 -1.73 -7.40
C LYS A 23 -7.14 -1.51 -8.86
N GLU A 24 -7.46 -0.27 -9.23
CA GLU A 24 -7.80 0.09 -10.61
C GLU A 24 -6.63 -0.14 -11.57
N ALA A 25 -5.40 0.21 -11.17
CA ALA A 25 -4.21 -0.07 -11.96
C ALA A 25 -3.99 -1.58 -12.12
N ARG A 26 -4.18 -2.38 -11.07
CA ARG A 26 -4.12 -3.85 -11.19
C ARG A 26 -5.19 -4.40 -12.12
N GLU A 27 -6.41 -3.87 -12.07
CA GLU A 27 -7.48 -4.24 -13.00
C GLU A 27 -7.19 -3.79 -14.44
N ALA A 28 -6.55 -2.63 -14.63
CA ALA A 28 -6.13 -2.15 -15.94
C ALA A 28 -5.01 -3.03 -16.51
N PHE A 29 -4.09 -3.51 -15.67
CA PHE A 29 -3.04 -4.44 -16.07
C PHE A 29 -3.59 -5.82 -16.43
N THR A 30 -4.56 -6.35 -15.67
CA THR A 30 -5.22 -7.61 -16.04
C THR A 30 -6.04 -7.48 -17.32
N LYS A 31 -6.56 -6.28 -17.63
CA LYS A 31 -7.21 -5.95 -18.91
C LYS A 31 -6.21 -5.69 -20.05
N GLY A 32 -4.90 -5.62 -19.77
CA GLY A 32 -3.86 -5.35 -20.77
C GLY A 32 -3.77 -3.88 -21.22
N ASN A 33 -4.39 -2.95 -20.47
CA ASN A 33 -4.42 -1.53 -20.80
C ASN A 33 -3.18 -0.77 -20.34
N ILE A 34 -2.46 -1.29 -19.34
CA ILE A 34 -1.23 -0.69 -18.84
C ILE A 34 -0.10 -1.71 -18.81
N THR A 35 1.12 -1.21 -18.95
CA THR A 35 2.34 -2.01 -18.89
C THR A 35 2.77 -2.28 -17.45
N LYS A 36 3.65 -3.26 -17.25
CA LYS A 36 4.18 -3.60 -15.92
C LYS A 36 4.90 -2.41 -15.28
N GLU A 37 5.56 -1.57 -16.09
CA GLU A 37 6.30 -0.38 -15.67
C GLU A 37 5.37 0.69 -15.10
N GLU A 38 4.22 0.92 -15.75
CA GLU A 38 3.19 1.85 -15.28
C GLU A 38 2.54 1.35 -13.98
N LEU A 39 2.32 0.04 -13.87
CA LEU A 39 1.85 -0.58 -12.62
C LEU A 39 2.81 -0.33 -11.47
N THR A 40 4.11 -0.57 -11.69
CA THR A 40 5.13 -0.37 -10.65
C THR A 40 5.26 1.10 -10.26
N ALA A 41 5.15 2.04 -11.20
CA ALA A 41 5.17 3.47 -10.89
C ALA A 41 3.95 3.91 -10.03
N VAL A 42 2.79 3.28 -10.24
CA VAL A 42 1.59 3.50 -9.40
C VAL A 42 1.76 2.86 -8.02
N GLU A 43 2.31 1.65 -7.94
CA GLU A 43 2.61 0.99 -6.67
C GLU A 43 3.64 1.79 -5.84
N ASP A 44 4.72 2.27 -6.45
CA ASP A 44 5.77 3.05 -5.80
C ASP A 44 5.31 4.44 -5.33
N ARG A 45 4.34 5.05 -6.02
CA ARG A 45 3.77 6.35 -5.60
C ARG A 45 2.86 6.23 -4.38
N LEU A 46 2.29 5.05 -4.15
CA LEU A 46 1.23 4.81 -3.16
C LEU A 46 1.72 4.10 -1.88
N ILE A 47 3.02 3.79 -1.81
CA ILE A 47 3.74 3.26 -0.65
C ILE A 47 4.44 4.41 0.09
#